data_AF-A0A1Y1NHI0-F1
#
_entry.id   AF-A0A1Y1NHI0-F1
#
_cell.length_a   1.000
_cell.length_b   1.000
_cell.length_c   1.000
_cell.angle_alpha   90.00
_cell.angle_beta   90.00
_cell.angle_gamma   90.00
#
_symmetry.space_group_name_H-M   'P 1'
#
loop_
_entity.id
_entity.type
_entity.pdbx_description
1 polymer ?
#
loop_
_entity_poly.entity_id
_entity_poly.type
_entity_poly.pdbx_seq_one_letter_code
_entity_poly.pdbx_strand_id
1 'polypeptide(L)'
;ISNIFTDNPIVQRIHDIYRTIVSNDAQVTLIWIPSHIGIEGNELADKAARDAHTLHLTPVGLQLQGDVKNYFKHTIHNKWQNIWSLSHCKLQALQPSITCTERITLNRQDLVKIRRLRIGHTNMTHSYLLEAGEHPQCEVCNVPLTVLHLWDCPQFAEQRIRSNLKGDLKVDLKTHHNCVNAIKYLKDISVYNSI
;
A
#
# COMPACT_ATOMS: atom_id res chain seq x y z
N ILE A 1 28.61 24.40 20.20
CA ILE A 1 27.51 24.52 19.21
C ILE A 1 28.16 24.77 17.86
N SER A 2 28.03 23.85 16.90
CA SER A 2 28.70 23.94 15.59
C SER A 2 27.96 24.80 14.57
N ASN A 3 26.65 24.99 14.72
CA ASN A 3 25.84 25.86 13.87
C ASN A 3 25.02 26.83 14.73
N ILE A 4 25.47 28.08 14.82
CA ILE A 4 24.86 29.13 15.65
C ILE A 4 23.62 29.73 14.95
N PHE A 5 23.54 29.65 13.62
CA PHE A 5 22.53 30.28 12.77
C PHE A 5 21.62 29.25 12.08
N THR A 6 21.11 28.29 12.85
CA THR A 6 20.18 27.28 12.33
C THR A 6 18.80 27.87 12.06
N ASP A 7 18.17 27.47 10.94
CA ASP A 7 16.77 27.79 10.63
C ASP A 7 15.77 26.85 11.33
N ASN A 8 16.26 25.82 12.04
CA ASN A 8 15.39 24.91 12.76
C ASN A 8 14.89 25.59 14.05
N PRO A 9 13.57 25.84 14.17
CA PRO A 9 13.05 26.61 15.30
C PRO A 9 13.17 25.89 16.64
N ILE A 10 13.25 24.54 16.66
CA ILE A 10 13.52 23.78 17.88
C ILE A 10 14.95 24.02 18.34
N VAL A 11 15.91 23.99 17.42
CA VAL A 11 17.32 24.24 17.76
C VAL A 11 17.53 25.69 18.19
N GLN A 12 16.87 26.65 17.53
CA GLN A 12 16.84 28.05 17.99
C GLN A 12 16.30 28.16 19.43
N ARG A 13 15.17 27.51 19.73
CA ARG A 13 14.60 27.49 21.08
C ARG A 13 15.53 26.82 22.11
N ILE A 14 16.25 25.77 21.73
CA ILE A 14 17.29 25.16 22.58
C ILE A 14 18.42 26.17 22.86
N HIS A 15 18.87 26.92 21.86
CA HIS A 15 19.87 27.97 22.06
C HIS A 15 19.38 29.08 22.99
N ASP A 16 18.12 29.48 22.89
CA ASP A 16 17.51 30.50 23.78
C ASP A 16 17.46 30.04 25.23
N ILE A 17 17.01 28.80 25.45
CA ILE A 17 16.96 28.19 26.79
C ILE A 17 18.38 28.06 27.36
N TYR A 18 19.33 27.57 26.57
CA TYR A 18 20.72 27.44 27.00
C TYR A 18 21.30 28.80 27.41
N ARG A 19 21.11 29.84 26.59
CA ARG A 19 21.57 31.20 26.90
C ARG A 19 20.96 31.72 28.20
N THR A 20 19.67 31.49 28.42
CA THR A 20 18.94 31.91 29.63
C THR A 20 19.49 31.22 30.89
N ILE A 21 19.84 29.93 30.79
CA ILE A 21 20.40 29.19 31.93
C ILE A 21 21.81 29.68 32.26
N VAL A 22 22.65 29.85 31.23
CA VAL A 22 24.02 30.33 31.41
C VAL A 22 24.08 31.77 31.93
N SER A 23 23.14 32.64 31.54
CA SER A 23 23.05 34.01 32.07
C SER A 23 22.71 34.07 33.56
N ASN A 24 22.21 32.97 34.14
CA ASN A 24 21.94 32.83 35.57
C ASN A 24 23.11 32.14 36.31
N ASP A 25 24.32 32.21 35.79
CA ASP A 25 25.55 31.60 36.34
C ASP A 25 25.49 30.07 36.53
N ALA A 26 24.58 29.38 35.85
CA ALA A 26 24.53 27.92 35.87
C ALA A 26 25.44 27.29 34.82
N GLN A 27 26.23 26.30 35.23
CA GLN A 27 27.06 25.51 34.32
C GLN A 27 26.24 24.37 33.70
N VAL A 28 26.16 24.34 32.36
CA VAL A 28 25.44 23.30 31.61
C VAL A 28 26.40 22.54 30.71
N THR A 29 26.41 21.21 30.85
CA THR A 29 27.19 20.31 29.99
C THR A 29 26.24 19.41 29.21
N LEU A 30 26.36 19.40 27.88
CA LEU A 30 25.60 18.50 27.01
C LEU A 30 26.48 17.30 26.65
N ILE A 31 26.00 16.10 26.97
CA ILE A 31 26.70 14.85 26.70
C ILE A 31 25.81 14.00 25.80
N TRP A 32 26.38 13.52 24.69
CA TRP A 32 25.72 12.53 23.86
C TRP A 32 25.98 11.13 24.41
N ILE A 33 24.91 10.33 24.49
CA ILE A 33 24.98 8.91 24.86
C ILE A 33 24.25 8.08 23.79
N PRO A 34 24.72 6.85 23.54
CA PRO A 34 24.05 5.96 22.59
C PRO A 34 22.71 5.46 23.14
N SER A 35 21.73 5.32 22.24
CA SER A 35 20.40 4.79 22.56
C SER A 35 20.42 3.27 22.73
N HIS A 36 19.48 2.73 23.52
CA HIS A 36 19.19 1.29 23.62
C HIS A 36 20.32 0.39 24.13
N ILE A 37 21.22 0.94 24.95
CA ILE A 37 22.29 0.18 25.60
C ILE A 37 22.02 -0.10 27.09
N GLY A 38 20.80 0.16 27.57
CA GLY A 38 20.40 -0.17 28.95
C GLY A 38 20.81 0.85 30.01
N ILE A 39 21.16 2.08 29.64
CA ILE A 39 21.30 3.19 30.60
C ILE A 39 19.90 3.56 31.10
N GLU A 40 19.58 3.20 32.34
CA GLU A 40 18.23 3.32 32.91
C GLU A 40 17.60 4.70 32.70
N GLY A 41 18.32 5.78 33.01
CA GLY A 41 17.81 7.14 32.82
C GLY A 41 17.49 7.51 31.36
N ASN A 42 18.28 7.02 30.41
CA ASN A 42 18.01 7.23 28.98
C ASN A 42 16.80 6.43 28.51
N GLU A 43 16.70 5.16 28.93
CA GLU A 43 15.55 4.31 28.58
C GLU A 43 14.24 4.86 29.15
N LEU A 44 14.28 5.43 30.37
CA LEU A 44 13.14 6.11 30.98
C LEU A 44 12.74 7.37 30.19
N ALA A 45 13.71 8.19 29.78
CA ALA A 45 13.45 9.37 28.97
C ALA A 45 12.86 9.00 27.60
N ASP A 46 13.43 8.01 26.91
CA ASP A 46 12.93 7.50 25.63
C ASP A 46 11.54 6.90 25.77
N LYS A 47 11.27 6.16 26.85
CA LYS A 47 9.94 5.64 27.15
C LYS A 47 8.94 6.77 27.34
N ALA A 48 9.26 7.80 28.12
CA ALA A 48 8.39 8.95 28.31
C ALA A 48 8.09 9.68 26.99
N ALA A 49 9.11 9.85 26.12
CA ALA A 49 8.92 10.45 24.80
C ALA A 49 8.02 9.59 23.89
N ARG A 50 8.17 8.26 23.91
CA ARG A 50 7.28 7.33 23.18
C ARG A 50 5.85 7.38 23.70
N ASP A 51 5.68 7.34 25.01
CA ASP A 51 4.36 7.35 25.65
C ASP A 51 3.62 8.66 25.34
N ALA A 52 4.34 9.79 25.29
CA ALA A 52 3.77 11.08 24.90
C ALA A 52 3.17 11.09 23.48
N HIS A 53 3.65 10.25 22.56
CA HIS A 53 3.07 10.14 21.22
C HIS A 53 1.65 9.55 21.22
N THR A 54 1.28 8.79 22.26
CA THR A 54 -0.06 8.22 22.41
C THR A 54 -1.08 9.22 22.95
N LEU A 55 -0.62 10.34 23.51
CA LEU A 55 -1.48 11.39 24.01
C LEU A 55 -2.08 12.16 22.82
N HIS A 56 -3.40 12.25 22.77
CA HIS A 56 -4.12 13.07 21.78
C HIS A 56 -4.02 14.57 22.12
N LEU A 57 -2.79 15.09 22.16
CA LEU A 57 -2.54 16.50 22.35
C LEU A 57 -2.64 17.21 21.00
N THR A 58 -3.45 18.27 20.92
CA THR A 58 -3.38 19.22 19.81
C THR A 58 -1.96 19.81 19.81
N PRO A 59 -1.24 19.84 18.68
CA PRO A 59 0.10 20.43 18.65
C PRO A 59 -0.01 21.93 18.92
N VAL A 60 0.22 22.35 20.17
CA VAL A 60 0.32 23.75 20.56
C VAL A 60 1.82 24.11 20.50
N GLY A 61 2.30 24.62 19.36
CA GLY A 61 3.69 25.08 19.27
C GLY A 61 4.32 25.07 17.87
N LEU A 62 5.65 25.18 17.86
CA LEU A 62 6.52 25.17 16.67
C LEU A 62 6.35 23.88 15.88
N GLN A 63 5.79 23.97 14.67
CA GLN A 63 5.66 22.85 13.76
C GLN A 63 6.80 22.89 12.75
N LEU A 64 7.60 21.83 12.67
CA LEU A 64 8.58 21.72 11.61
C LEU A 64 7.85 21.51 10.27
N GLN A 65 8.36 22.12 9.21
CA GLN A 65 7.80 21.96 7.87
C GLN A 65 7.66 20.46 7.47
N GLY A 66 8.62 19.63 7.90
CA GLY A 66 8.58 18.19 7.69
C GLY A 66 7.38 17.52 8.36
N ASP A 67 7.06 17.91 9.59
CA ASP A 67 5.94 17.35 10.36
C ASP A 67 4.61 17.72 9.73
N VAL A 68 4.43 18.99 9.34
CA VAL A 68 3.24 19.47 8.63
C VAL A 68 3.06 18.72 7.31
N LYS A 69 4.13 18.55 6.54
CA LYS A 69 4.09 17.81 5.27
C LYS A 69 3.70 16.34 5.48
N ASN A 70 4.25 15.69 6.50
CA ASN A 70 3.92 14.30 6.82
C ASN A 70 2.47 14.17 7.30
N TYR A 71 2.00 15.08 8.15
CA TYR A 71 0.60 15.14 8.58
C TYR A 71 -0.36 15.21 7.39
N PHE A 72 -0.12 16.12 6.43
CA PHE A 72 -0.96 16.22 5.25
C PHE A 72 -0.88 14.97 4.36
N LYS A 73 0.33 14.40 4.15
CA LYS A 73 0.48 13.14 3.42
C LYS A 73 -0.36 12.01 4.03
N HIS A 74 -0.29 11.83 5.34
CA HIS A 74 -1.08 10.81 6.04
C HIS A 74 -2.57 11.11 5.98
N THR A 75 -2.98 12.36 6.20
CA THR A 75 -4.38 12.77 6.15
C THR A 75 -4.99 12.53 4.77
N ILE A 76 -4.27 12.92 3.70
CA ILE A 76 -4.69 12.69 2.32
C ILE A 76 -4.77 11.19 2.04
N HIS A 77 -3.71 10.43 2.35
CA HIS A 77 -3.68 8.98 2.15
C HIS A 77 -4.86 8.28 2.86
N ASN A 78 -5.13 8.60 4.12
CA ASN A 78 -6.26 8.05 4.88
C ASN A 78 -7.61 8.41 4.27
N LYS A 79 -7.81 9.66 3.82
CA LYS A 79 -9.05 10.06 3.14
C LYS A 79 -9.25 9.27 1.83
N TRP A 80 -8.21 9.14 1.02
CA TRP A 80 -8.27 8.35 -0.21
C TRP A 80 -8.52 6.87 0.07
N GLN A 81 -7.87 6.32 1.09
CA GLN A 81 -8.07 4.93 1.50
C GLN A 81 -9.50 4.69 1.98
N ASN A 82 -10.10 5.63 2.71
CA ASN A 82 -11.50 5.54 3.14
C ASN A 82 -12.45 5.55 1.94
N ILE A 83 -12.26 6.47 0.99
CA ILE A 83 -13.06 6.52 -0.25
C ILE A 83 -12.89 5.20 -1.03
N TRP A 84 -11.66 4.70 -1.13
CA TRP A 84 -11.36 3.46 -1.83
C TRP A 84 -11.99 2.24 -1.15
N SER A 85 -11.93 2.15 0.18
CA SER A 85 -12.54 1.06 0.95
C SER A 85 -14.06 1.01 0.77
N LEU A 86 -14.72 2.14 0.51
CA LEU A 86 -16.15 2.24 0.24
C LEU A 86 -16.53 1.99 -1.23
N SER A 87 -15.55 1.85 -2.13
CA SER A 87 -15.81 1.57 -3.54
C SER A 87 -16.30 0.14 -3.75
N HIS A 88 -17.27 -0.03 -4.66
CA HIS A 88 -17.78 -1.33 -5.10
C HIS A 88 -17.15 -1.83 -6.41
N CYS A 89 -16.04 -1.24 -6.85
CA CYS A 89 -15.42 -1.63 -8.12
C CYS A 89 -14.68 -2.99 -8.00
N LYS A 90 -14.61 -3.73 -9.11
CA LYS A 90 -13.98 -5.07 -9.17
C LYS A 90 -12.51 -5.06 -8.71
N LEU A 91 -11.80 -3.97 -8.99
CA LEU A 91 -10.40 -3.80 -8.58
C LEU A 91 -10.24 -3.69 -7.06
N GLN A 92 -11.20 -3.09 -6.34
CA GLN A 92 -11.16 -2.95 -4.88
C GLN A 92 -11.16 -4.31 -4.18
N ALA A 93 -11.95 -5.27 -4.70
CA ALA A 93 -12.00 -6.63 -4.18
C ALA A 93 -10.62 -7.32 -4.21
N LEU A 94 -9.83 -7.04 -5.26
CA LEU A 94 -8.48 -7.59 -5.44
C LEU A 94 -7.40 -6.77 -4.74
N GLN A 95 -7.55 -5.45 -4.67
CA GLN A 95 -6.59 -4.53 -4.08
C GLN A 95 -7.28 -3.62 -3.05
N PRO A 96 -7.40 -4.05 -1.79
CA PRO A 96 -8.07 -3.26 -0.75
C PRO A 96 -7.31 -1.97 -0.36
N SER A 97 -5.99 -1.91 -0.63
CA SER A 97 -5.17 -0.74 -0.35
C SER A 97 -5.00 0.13 -1.60
N ILE A 98 -5.02 1.45 -1.45
CA ILE A 98 -4.67 2.39 -2.54
C ILE A 98 -3.18 2.28 -2.92
N THR A 99 -2.36 1.76 -2.00
CA THR A 99 -0.93 1.55 -2.23
C THR A 99 -0.72 0.15 -2.82
N CYS A 100 -0.23 0.07 -4.06
CA CYS A 100 0.26 -1.17 -4.63
C CYS A 100 1.71 -1.40 -4.19
N THR A 101 1.96 -2.40 -3.37
CA THR A 101 3.28 -2.70 -2.81
C THR A 101 4.17 -3.51 -3.74
N GLU A 102 3.60 -4.24 -4.69
CA GLU A 102 4.36 -5.12 -5.59
C GLU A 102 4.45 -4.57 -7.01
N ARG A 103 5.68 -4.53 -7.52
CA ARG A 103 5.97 -4.14 -8.90
C ARG A 103 5.99 -5.39 -9.76
N ILE A 104 4.95 -5.57 -10.58
CA ILE A 104 4.87 -6.66 -11.55
C ILE A 104 5.62 -6.24 -12.83
N THR A 105 6.66 -7.00 -13.18
CA THR A 105 7.48 -6.73 -14.38
C THR A 105 7.22 -7.82 -15.41
N LEU A 106 6.29 -7.59 -16.33
CA LEU A 106 6.03 -8.49 -17.48
C LEU A 106 6.22 -7.69 -18.78
N ASN A 107 6.23 -8.39 -19.92
CA ASN A 107 6.16 -7.70 -21.20
C ASN A 107 4.85 -6.89 -21.29
N ARG A 108 4.81 -5.91 -22.19
CA ARG A 108 3.66 -4.99 -22.33
C ARG A 108 2.34 -5.74 -22.57
N GLN A 109 2.35 -6.79 -23.37
CA GLN A 109 1.14 -7.54 -23.73
C GLN A 109 0.56 -8.29 -22.52
N ASP A 110 1.42 -8.93 -21.73
CA ASP A 110 1.02 -9.66 -20.52
C ASP A 110 0.56 -8.69 -19.42
N LEU A 111 1.24 -7.54 -19.25
CA LEU A 111 0.81 -6.52 -18.29
C LEU A 111 -0.59 -5.98 -18.61
N VAL A 112 -0.92 -5.78 -19.89
CA VAL A 112 -2.25 -5.34 -20.30
C VAL A 112 -3.30 -6.38 -19.92
N LYS A 113 -3.03 -7.67 -20.18
CA LYS A 113 -3.95 -8.76 -19.85
C LYS A 113 -4.16 -8.89 -18.34
N ILE A 114 -3.10 -8.85 -17.54
CA ILE A 114 -3.21 -8.85 -16.08
C ILE A 114 -4.03 -7.66 -15.60
N ARG A 115 -3.82 -6.45 -16.13
CA ARG A 115 -4.62 -5.28 -15.76
C ARG A 115 -6.09 -5.46 -16.11
N ARG A 116 -6.41 -5.96 -17.30
CA ARG A 116 -7.78 -6.26 -17.75
C ARG A 116 -8.47 -7.28 -16.86
N LEU A 117 -7.78 -8.35 -16.47
CA LEU A 117 -8.28 -9.32 -15.49
C LEU A 117 -8.58 -8.66 -14.15
N ARG A 118 -7.67 -7.81 -13.65
CA ARG A 118 -7.83 -7.14 -12.35
C ARG A 118 -9.00 -6.16 -12.30
N ILE A 119 -9.25 -5.43 -13.39
CA ILE A 119 -10.43 -4.58 -13.48
C ILE A 119 -11.68 -5.36 -13.93
N GLY A 120 -11.50 -6.60 -14.37
CA GLY A 120 -12.55 -7.48 -14.85
C GLY A 120 -13.15 -7.07 -16.19
N HIS A 121 -12.42 -6.35 -17.05
CA HIS A 121 -12.86 -5.90 -18.37
C HIS A 121 -12.05 -6.60 -19.46
N THR A 122 -12.50 -7.79 -19.86
CA THR A 122 -11.87 -8.58 -20.94
C THR A 122 -12.79 -8.66 -22.15
N ASN A 123 -12.23 -8.89 -23.34
CA ASN A 123 -13.05 -9.05 -24.54
C ASN A 123 -14.09 -10.16 -24.34
N MET A 124 -13.65 -11.34 -23.90
CA MET A 124 -14.50 -12.52 -23.71
C MET A 124 -15.63 -12.37 -22.66
N THR A 125 -15.50 -11.45 -21.71
CA THR A 125 -16.51 -11.30 -20.63
C THR A 125 -17.29 -10.00 -20.70
N HIS A 126 -16.87 -9.02 -21.52
CA HIS A 126 -17.47 -7.68 -21.59
C HIS A 126 -17.85 -7.22 -23.00
N SER A 127 -17.45 -7.92 -24.07
CA SER A 127 -17.80 -7.51 -25.46
C SER A 127 -19.30 -7.38 -25.67
N TYR A 128 -20.11 -8.24 -25.04
CA TYR A 128 -21.57 -8.23 -25.15
C TYR A 128 -22.20 -6.88 -24.79
N LEU A 129 -21.59 -6.10 -23.88
CA LEU A 129 -22.07 -4.76 -23.52
C LEU A 129 -21.89 -3.76 -24.65
N LEU A 130 -20.83 -3.91 -25.46
CA LEU A 130 -20.55 -3.05 -26.62
C LEU A 130 -21.37 -3.47 -27.83
N GLU A 131 -21.60 -4.77 -27.98
CA GLU A 131 -22.34 -5.36 -29.10
C GLU A 131 -23.86 -5.39 -28.84
N ALA A 132 -24.31 -4.99 -27.64
CA ALA A 132 -25.68 -5.16 -27.16
C ALA A 132 -26.19 -6.61 -27.30
N GLY A 133 -25.28 -7.57 -27.15
CA GLY A 133 -25.54 -9.00 -27.25
C GLY A 133 -25.93 -9.63 -25.91
N GLU A 134 -26.15 -10.94 -25.93
CA GLU A 134 -26.40 -11.72 -24.72
C GLU A 134 -25.13 -11.91 -23.89
N HIS A 135 -25.29 -12.01 -22.57
CA HIS A 135 -24.16 -12.26 -21.69
C HIS A 135 -23.56 -13.64 -22.00
N PRO A 136 -22.25 -13.74 -22.29
CA PRO A 136 -21.62 -15.03 -22.59
C PRO A 136 -21.82 -15.99 -21.42
N GLN A 137 -22.14 -17.24 -21.74
CA GLN A 137 -22.34 -18.32 -20.76
C GLN A 137 -21.19 -19.34 -20.88
N CYS A 138 -20.83 -19.98 -19.77
CA CYS A 138 -19.97 -21.15 -19.82
C CYS A 138 -20.74 -22.35 -20.37
N GLU A 139 -20.23 -23.01 -21.41
CA GLU A 139 -20.86 -24.16 -22.06
C GLU A 139 -21.05 -25.36 -21.11
N VAL A 140 -20.15 -25.52 -20.14
CA VAL A 140 -20.17 -26.66 -19.19
C VAL A 140 -21.03 -26.35 -17.96
N CYS A 141 -20.92 -25.13 -17.42
CA CYS A 141 -21.55 -24.77 -16.15
C CYS A 141 -22.91 -24.09 -16.32
N ASN A 142 -23.22 -23.61 -17.53
CA ASN A 142 -24.43 -22.84 -17.84
C ASN A 142 -24.65 -21.64 -16.89
N VAL A 143 -23.55 -20.96 -16.55
CA VAL A 143 -23.53 -19.72 -15.75
C VAL A 143 -22.86 -18.59 -16.53
N PRO A 144 -23.15 -17.32 -16.20
CA PRO A 144 -22.49 -16.17 -16.83
C PRO A 144 -20.97 -16.24 -16.76
N LEU A 145 -20.31 -16.12 -17.91
CA LEU A 145 -18.86 -16.16 -18.03
C LEU A 145 -18.25 -14.85 -17.50
N THR A 146 -17.60 -14.93 -16.35
CA THR A 146 -16.90 -13.80 -15.72
C THR A 146 -15.42 -14.13 -15.53
N VAL A 147 -14.60 -13.12 -15.23
CA VAL A 147 -13.18 -13.34 -14.89
C VAL A 147 -13.03 -14.23 -13.63
N LEU A 148 -13.95 -14.09 -12.66
CA LEU A 148 -13.99 -14.99 -11.50
C LEU A 148 -14.31 -16.42 -11.92
N HIS A 149 -15.25 -16.59 -12.87
CA HIS A 149 -15.59 -17.90 -13.36
C HIS A 149 -14.43 -18.61 -14.06
N LEU A 150 -13.53 -17.86 -14.74
CA LEU A 150 -12.29 -18.44 -15.25
C LEU A 150 -11.39 -19.00 -14.13
N TRP A 151 -11.53 -18.56 -12.89
CA TRP A 151 -10.76 -19.04 -11.74
C TRP A 151 -11.47 -20.12 -10.89
N ASP A 152 -12.80 -20.24 -10.97
CA ASP A 152 -13.57 -21.23 -10.21
C ASP A 152 -14.17 -22.37 -11.07
N CYS A 153 -14.23 -22.22 -12.40
CA CYS A 153 -14.89 -23.17 -13.28
C CYS A 153 -14.30 -24.60 -13.15
N PRO A 154 -15.11 -25.64 -12.89
CA PRO A 154 -14.65 -27.02 -12.78
C PRO A 154 -13.93 -27.53 -14.03
N GLN A 155 -14.31 -27.07 -15.22
CA GLN A 155 -13.69 -27.44 -16.49
C GLN A 155 -12.17 -27.16 -16.51
N PHE A 156 -11.73 -26.13 -15.79
CA PHE A 156 -10.33 -25.69 -15.80
C PHE A 156 -9.54 -26.09 -14.55
N ALA A 157 -10.10 -26.97 -13.71
CA ALA A 157 -9.48 -27.35 -12.44
C ALA A 157 -8.08 -27.95 -12.62
N GLU A 158 -7.89 -28.81 -13.63
CA GLU A 158 -6.61 -29.45 -13.90
C GLU A 158 -5.54 -28.43 -14.34
N GLN A 159 -5.89 -27.51 -15.22
CA GLN A 159 -5.00 -26.47 -15.73
C GLN A 159 -4.61 -25.47 -14.63
N ARG A 160 -5.51 -25.17 -13.69
CA ARG A 160 -5.20 -24.36 -12.50
C ARG A 160 -4.16 -25.02 -11.62
N ILE A 161 -4.33 -26.31 -11.32
CA ILE A 161 -3.37 -27.09 -10.52
C ILE A 161 -2.00 -27.13 -11.23
N ARG A 162 -2.00 -27.40 -12.54
CA ARG A 162 -0.78 -27.45 -13.36
C ARG A 162 -0.02 -26.12 -13.42
N SER A 163 -0.75 -25.01 -13.35
CA SER A 163 -0.18 -23.67 -13.30
C SER A 163 0.12 -23.18 -11.88
N ASN A 164 -0.07 -24.02 -10.86
CA ASN A 164 0.14 -23.69 -9.45
C ASN A 164 -0.69 -22.47 -8.99
N LEU A 165 -1.94 -22.39 -9.45
CA LEU A 165 -2.91 -21.38 -9.04
C LEU A 165 -3.78 -21.91 -7.89
N LYS A 166 -4.13 -21.03 -6.95
CA LYS A 166 -4.92 -21.41 -5.76
C LYS A 166 -6.44 -21.38 -6.02
N GLY A 167 -6.86 -20.86 -7.16
CA GLY A 167 -8.29 -20.65 -7.45
C GLY A 167 -8.86 -19.41 -6.76
N ASP A 168 -8.00 -18.55 -6.21
CA ASP A 168 -8.37 -17.25 -5.66
C ASP A 168 -7.71 -16.16 -6.50
N LEU A 169 -8.51 -15.48 -7.32
CA LEU A 169 -8.08 -14.40 -8.20
C LEU A 169 -7.30 -13.30 -7.45
N LYS A 170 -7.67 -13.02 -6.20
CA LYS A 170 -7.00 -12.00 -5.37
C LYS A 170 -5.58 -12.41 -5.03
N VAL A 171 -5.35 -13.68 -4.73
CA VAL A 171 -4.03 -14.21 -4.41
C VAL A 171 -3.22 -14.41 -5.69
N ASP A 172 -3.85 -14.96 -6.72
CA ASP A 172 -3.21 -15.38 -7.96
C ASP A 172 -2.81 -14.19 -8.86
N LEU A 173 -3.39 -13.00 -8.67
CA LEU A 173 -3.00 -11.78 -9.38
C LEU A 173 -2.25 -10.75 -8.51
N LYS A 174 -1.87 -11.12 -7.28
CA LYS A 174 -1.19 -10.21 -6.36
C LYS A 174 0.29 -10.03 -6.68
N THR A 175 0.99 -11.14 -6.88
CA THR A 175 2.45 -11.15 -6.95
C THR A 175 2.96 -11.31 -8.37
N HIS A 176 4.21 -10.89 -8.61
CA HIS A 176 4.83 -11.09 -9.92
C HIS A 176 4.85 -12.57 -10.33
N HIS A 177 5.27 -13.46 -9.41
CA HIS A 177 5.31 -14.90 -9.67
C HIS A 177 3.92 -15.46 -10.00
N ASN A 178 2.89 -15.08 -9.23
CA ASN A 178 1.54 -15.58 -9.48
C ASN A 178 0.97 -15.03 -10.80
N CYS A 179 1.31 -13.79 -11.17
CA CYS A 179 0.92 -13.24 -12.47
C CYS A 179 1.55 -14.00 -13.64
N VAL A 180 2.80 -14.46 -13.52
CA VAL A 180 3.43 -15.33 -14.53
C VAL A 180 2.66 -16.64 -14.66
N ASN A 181 2.30 -17.25 -13.54
CA ASN A 181 1.50 -18.47 -13.50
C ASN A 181 0.09 -18.27 -14.09
N ALA A 182 -0.54 -17.13 -13.81
CA ALA A 182 -1.82 -16.75 -14.40
C ALA A 182 -1.72 -16.62 -15.92
N ILE A 183 -0.65 -16.01 -16.46
CA ILE A 183 -0.44 -15.94 -17.91
C ILE A 183 -0.27 -17.34 -18.52
N LYS A 184 0.49 -18.23 -17.87
CA LYS A 184 0.64 -19.62 -18.32
C LYS A 184 -0.74 -20.32 -18.36
N TYR A 185 -1.51 -20.20 -17.29
CA TYR A 185 -2.85 -20.74 -17.20
C TYR A 185 -3.77 -20.28 -18.34
N LEU A 186 -3.81 -18.97 -18.63
CA LEU A 186 -4.64 -18.42 -19.71
C LEU A 186 -4.26 -18.96 -21.10
N LYS A 187 -2.98 -19.28 -21.31
CA LYS A 187 -2.49 -19.91 -22.54
C LYS A 187 -2.92 -21.38 -22.59
N ASP A 188 -2.81 -22.10 -21.47
CA ASP A 188 -3.20 -23.51 -21.36
C ASP A 188 -4.70 -23.73 -21.63
N ILE A 189 -5.56 -22.80 -21.21
CA ILE A 189 -7.02 -22.85 -21.49
C ILE A 189 -7.39 -22.13 -22.80
N SER A 190 -6.41 -21.68 -23.59
CA SER A 190 -6.60 -21.03 -24.90
C SER A 190 -7.46 -19.75 -24.90
N VAL A 191 -7.60 -19.06 -23.76
CA VAL A 191 -8.33 -17.79 -23.66
C VAL A 191 -7.43 -16.55 -23.70
N TYR A 192 -6.10 -16.73 -23.69
CA TYR A 192 -5.12 -15.66 -23.60
C TYR A 192 -5.36 -14.48 -24.56
N ASN A 193 -5.70 -14.75 -25.83
CA ASN A 193 -5.94 -13.70 -26.83
C ASN A 193 -7.26 -12.95 -26.63
N SER A 194 -8.20 -13.55 -25.91
CA SER A 194 -9.54 -13.01 -25.64
C SER A 194 -9.62 -12.21 -24.33
N ILE A 195 -8.47 -12.03 -23.66
CA ILE A 195 -8.30 -11.17 -22.47
C ILE A 195 -8.01 -9.73 -22.89
#